data_AF-A0A0L0L9H0-F1
#
_entry.id   AF-A0A0L0L9H0-F1
#
_cell.length_a   1.000
_cell.length_b   1.000
_cell.length_c   1.000
_cell.angle_alpha   90.00
_cell.angle_beta   90.00
_cell.angle_gamma   90.00
#
_symmetry.space_group_name_H-M   'P 1'
#
loop_
_entity.id
_entity.type
_entity.pdbx_description
1 polymer ?
#
loop_
_entity_poly.entity_id
_entity_poly.type
_entity_poly.pdbx_seq_one_letter_code
_entity_poly.pdbx_strand_id
1 'polypeptide(L)'
;MIIELIDRFTKHVAIRFIISGGTSAFVDLLVLYILNSVLGIHYLTSAVLAFICAFGVSFTLHKFWTFKSHGESTHKQVVMYLGTSLFGLFLNT
;
A
#
# COMPACT_ATOMS: atom_id res chain seq x y z
N MET A 1 -11.72 20.48 -10.36
CA MET A 1 -11.90 19.73 -11.61
C MET A 1 -11.01 18.48 -11.70
N ILE A 2 -9.67 18.60 -11.69
CA ILE A 2 -8.75 17.43 -11.71
C ILE A 2 -8.92 16.53 -10.47
N ILE A 3 -9.10 17.13 -9.30
CA ILE A 3 -9.21 16.42 -8.02
C ILE A 3 -10.51 15.59 -7.96
N GLU A 4 -11.61 16.08 -8.56
CA GLU A 4 -12.89 15.35 -8.62
C GLU A 4 -12.86 14.19 -9.61
N LEU A 5 -12.07 14.30 -10.68
CA LEU A 5 -11.84 13.21 -11.63
C LEU A 5 -11.04 12.08 -10.96
N ILE A 6 -10.06 12.45 -10.12
CA ILE A 6 -9.31 11.52 -9.27
C ILE A 6 -10.25 10.78 -8.32
N ASP A 7 -11.18 11.48 -7.67
CA ASP A 7 -12.07 10.87 -6.67
C ASP A 7 -13.07 9.88 -7.29
N ARG A 8 -13.54 10.17 -8.52
CA ARG A 8 -14.43 9.28 -9.28
C ARG A 8 -13.74 7.99 -9.76
N PHE A 9 -12.46 8.05 -10.08
CA PHE A 9 -11.62 6.87 -10.42
C PHE A 9 -11.22 6.05 -9.18
N THR A 10 -11.15 6.70 -8.02
CA THR A 10 -10.68 6.13 -6.73
C THR A 10 -11.67 5.11 -6.11
N LYS A 11 -12.86 4.92 -6.69
CA LYS A 11 -13.83 3.90 -6.24
C LYS A 11 -13.34 2.45 -6.39
N HIS A 12 -12.42 2.16 -7.33
CA HIS A 12 -11.89 0.82 -7.53
C HIS A 12 -10.50 0.67 -6.90
N VAL A 13 -10.36 -0.29 -5.98
CA VAL A 13 -9.12 -0.61 -5.28
C VAL A 13 -7.95 -0.87 -6.24
N ALA A 14 -8.22 -1.46 -7.40
CA ALA A 14 -7.21 -1.71 -8.44
C ALA A 14 -6.53 -0.43 -8.97
N ILE A 15 -7.29 0.65 -9.14
CA ILE A 15 -6.74 1.92 -9.64
C ILE A 15 -5.83 2.55 -8.58
N ARG A 16 -6.25 2.53 -7.31
CA ARG A 16 -5.44 3.03 -6.19
C ARG A 16 -4.15 2.22 -6.05
N PHE A 17 -4.20 0.92 -6.29
CA PHE A 17 -3.05 0.02 -6.30
C PHE A 17 -2.07 0.32 -7.44
N ILE A 18 -2.58 0.60 -8.66
CA ILE A 18 -1.73 0.98 -9.79
C ILE A 18 -1.06 2.33 -9.54
N ILE A 19 -1.79 3.31 -8.99
CA ILE A 19 -1.24 4.64 -8.71
C ILE A 19 -0.23 4.58 -7.55
N SER A 20 -0.52 3.84 -6.46
CA SER A 20 0.43 3.66 -5.37
C SER A 20 1.69 2.94 -5.83
N GLY A 21 1.52 1.86 -6.60
CA GLY A 21 2.61 1.10 -7.21
C GLY A 21 3.47 1.97 -8.14
N GLY A 22 2.84 2.72 -9.05
CA GLY A 22 3.51 3.66 -9.96
C GLY A 22 4.26 4.77 -9.21
N THR A 23 3.66 5.31 -8.14
CA THR A 23 4.32 6.32 -7.29
C THR A 23 5.54 5.74 -6.61
N SER A 24 5.46 4.54 -6.05
CA SER A 24 6.62 3.88 -5.43
C SER A 24 7.73 3.56 -6.43
N ALA A 25 7.39 3.09 -7.64
CA ALA A 25 8.39 2.84 -8.69
C ALA A 25 9.09 4.12 -9.14
N PHE A 26 8.35 5.23 -9.25
CA PHE A 26 8.94 6.53 -9.54
C PHE A 26 9.92 6.98 -8.44
N VAL A 27 9.53 6.83 -7.17
CA VAL A 27 10.41 7.14 -6.04
C VAL A 27 11.65 6.24 -6.03
N ASP A 28 11.51 4.95 -6.33
CA ASP A 28 12.63 3.99 -6.42
C ASP A 28 13.69 4.47 -7.42
N LEU A 29 13.26 4.74 -8.66
CA LEU A 29 14.16 5.20 -9.71
C LEU A 29 14.81 6.56 -9.37
N LEU A 30 14.06 7.46 -8.75
CA LEU A 30 14.55 8.77 -8.37
C LEU A 30 15.61 8.67 -7.26
N VAL A 31 15.35 7.88 -6.22
CA VAL A 31 16.31 7.66 -5.12
C VAL A 31 17.54 6.90 -5.63
N LEU A 32 17.35 5.86 -6.46
CA LEU A 32 18.46 5.12 -7.06
C LEU A 32 19.35 6.05 -7.89
N TYR A 33 18.75 6.90 -8.73
CA TYR A 33 19.48 7.85 -9.55
C TYR A 33 20.28 8.85 -8.70
N ILE A 34 19.69 9.38 -7.62
CA ILE A 34 20.41 10.28 -6.71
C ILE A 34 21.58 9.56 -6.03
N LEU A 35 21.35 8.37 -5.46
CA LEU A 35 22.38 7.65 -4.73
C LEU A 35 23.51 7.15 -5.63
N ASN A 36 23.17 6.67 -6.83
CA ASN A 36 24.15 6.15 -7.77
C ASN A 36 24.89 7.27 -8.51
N SER A 37 24.18 8.24 -9.09
CA SER A 37 24.77 9.24 -9.99
C SER A 37 25.29 10.48 -9.25
N VAL A 38 24.65 10.91 -8.15
CA VAL A 38 25.07 12.11 -7.41
C VAL A 38 26.07 11.77 -6.31
N LEU A 39 25.82 10.69 -5.57
CA LEU A 39 26.67 10.27 -4.45
C LEU A 39 27.75 9.25 -4.85
N GLY A 40 27.68 8.68 -6.06
CA GLY A 40 28.66 7.70 -6.54
C GLY A 40 28.68 6.39 -5.75
N ILE A 41 27.61 6.09 -5.01
CA ILE A 41 27.51 4.90 -4.17
C ILE A 41 27.32 3.68 -5.07
N HIS A 42 28.00 2.57 -4.73
CA HIS A 42 27.96 1.32 -5.47
C HIS A 42 26.51 0.90 -5.79
N TYR A 43 26.25 0.57 -7.06
CA TYR A 43 24.90 0.30 -7.59
C TYR A 43 24.04 -0.58 -6.69
N LEU A 44 24.64 -1.66 -6.15
CA LEU A 44 23.92 -2.61 -5.31
C LEU A 44 23.43 -1.98 -4.00
N THR A 45 24.24 -1.14 -3.35
CA THR A 45 23.86 -0.44 -2.11
C THR A 45 22.81 0.63 -2.39
N SER A 46 22.98 1.38 -3.49
CA SER A 46 22.03 2.38 -3.95
C SER A 46 20.66 1.76 -4.25
N ALA A 47 20.63 0.60 -4.91
CA ALA A 47 19.40 -0.13 -5.22
C ALA A 47 18.68 -0.62 -3.95
N VAL A 48 19.41 -1.13 -2.94
CA VAL A 48 18.81 -1.55 -1.67
C VAL A 48 18.19 -0.36 -0.92
N LEU A 49 18.90 0.77 -0.85
CA LEU A 49 18.39 1.97 -0.17
C LEU A 49 17.18 2.57 -0.91
N ALA A 50 17.24 2.63 -2.24
CA ALA A 50 16.13 3.08 -3.08
C ALA A 50 14.89 2.23 -2.86
N PHE A 51 15.05 0.90 -2.87
CA PHE A 51 13.97 -0.04 -2.63
C PHE A 51 13.32 0.15 -1.25
N ILE A 52 14.11 0.35 -0.19
CA ILE A 52 13.59 0.60 1.16
C ILE A 52 12.75 1.88 1.19
N CYS A 53 13.23 2.96 0.59
CA CYS A 53 12.50 4.23 0.50
C CYS A 53 11.19 4.07 -0.30
N ALA A 54 11.27 3.45 -1.48
CA ALA A 54 10.12 3.19 -2.34
C ALA A 54 9.07 2.30 -1.66
N PHE A 55 9.52 1.27 -0.94
CA PHE A 55 8.65 0.40 -0.15
C PHE A 55 7.94 1.19 0.96
N GLY A 56 8.65 2.06 1.67
CA GLY A 56 8.05 2.93 2.70
C GLY A 56 6.96 3.85 2.14
N VAL A 57 7.20 4.42 0.95
CA VAL A 57 6.20 5.23 0.23
C VAL A 57 5.00 4.35 -0.17
N SER A 58 5.25 3.19 -0.78
CA SER A 58 4.19 2.26 -1.19
C SER A 58 3.32 1.83 0.00
N PHE A 59 3.94 1.48 1.12
CA PHE A 59 3.27 1.10 2.36
C PHE A 59 2.43 2.24 2.92
N THR A 60 2.97 3.46 2.94
CA THR A 60 2.25 4.64 3.41
C THR A 60 1.05 4.95 2.52
N LEU A 61 1.21 4.91 1.19
CA LEU A 61 0.09 5.09 0.26
C LEU A 61 -0.95 3.96 0.39
N HIS A 62 -0.52 2.70 0.55
CA HIS A 62 -1.46 1.60 0.75
C HIS A 62 -2.24 1.75 2.05
N LYS A 63 -1.57 2.13 3.15
CA LYS A 63 -2.18 2.26 4.48
C LYS A 63 -3.12 3.47 4.59
N PHE A 64 -2.72 4.63 4.10
CA PHE A 64 -3.49 5.88 4.25
C PHE A 64 -4.47 6.14 3.12
N TRP A 65 -4.15 5.68 1.90
CA TRP A 65 -4.95 6.00 0.71
C TRP A 65 -5.66 4.79 0.12
N THR A 66 -4.99 3.69 -0.23
CA THR A 66 -5.66 2.55 -0.91
C THR A 66 -6.67 1.86 -0.01
N PHE A 67 -6.24 1.52 1.20
CA PHE A 67 -7.09 0.87 2.20
C PHE A 67 -7.82 1.87 3.09
N LYS A 68 -7.76 3.19 2.79
CA LYS A 68 -8.35 4.33 3.54
C LYS A 68 -9.21 3.78 4.67
N SER A 69 -8.57 3.49 5.79
CA SER A 69 -9.20 2.74 6.87
C SER A 69 -10.33 3.62 7.38
N HIS A 70 -11.52 3.40 6.83
CA HIS A 70 -12.76 3.81 7.46
C HIS A 70 -12.83 2.88 8.67
N GLY A 71 -12.40 3.41 9.81
CA GLY A 71 -11.90 2.63 10.93
C GLY A 71 -12.75 1.43 11.33
N GLU A 72 -12.29 0.24 10.94
CA GLU A 72 -12.65 -1.01 11.62
C GLU A 72 -11.35 -1.81 11.72
N SER A 73 -10.85 -1.91 12.95
CA SER A 73 -9.73 -2.72 13.39
C SER A 73 -9.86 -4.15 12.88
N THR A 74 -8.85 -4.65 12.17
CA THR A 74 -8.77 -6.05 11.67
C THR A 74 -9.06 -7.09 12.76
N HIS A 75 -8.77 -6.78 14.03
CA HIS A 75 -9.16 -7.62 15.18
C HIS A 75 -10.67 -7.83 15.32
N LYS A 76 -11.49 -6.82 15.04
CA LYS A 76 -12.96 -6.91 15.13
C LYS A 76 -13.54 -7.79 14.02
N GLN A 77 -12.92 -7.78 12.84
CA GLN A 77 -13.33 -8.61 11.70
C GLN A 77 -13.02 -10.10 11.96
N VAL A 78 -11.87 -10.40 12.57
CA VAL A 78 -11.51 -11.78 12.97
C VAL A 78 -12.42 -12.30 14.09
N VAL A 79 -12.73 -11.48 15.10
CA VAL A 79 -13.65 -11.87 16.18
C VAL A 79 -15.07 -12.11 15.67
N MET A 80 -15.57 -11.25 14.78
CA MET A 80 -16.92 -11.39 14.23
C MET A 80 -17.02 -12.63 13.32
N TYR A 81 -15.98 -12.91 12.53
CA TYR A 81 -15.91 -14.11 11.69
C TYR A 81 -15.83 -15.40 12.52
N LEU A 82 -14.98 -15.42 13.56
CA LEU A 82 -14.91 -16.53 14.51
C LEU A 82 -16.27 -16.76 15.20
N GLY A 83 -16.94 -15.70 15.64
CA GLY A 83 -18.28 -15.79 16.25
C GLY A 83 -19.31 -16.42 15.32
N THR A 84 -19.35 -16.03 14.05
CA THR A 84 -20.28 -16.62 13.07
C THR A 84 -19.96 -18.09 12.76
N SER A 85 -18.68 -18.46 12.67
CA SER A 85 -18.28 -19.87 12.43
C SER A 85 -18.55 -20.77 13.64
N LEU A 86 -18.31 -20.28 14.86
CA LEU A 86 -18.66 -21.00 16.09
C LEU A 86 -20.17 -21.22 16.21
N PHE A 87 -20.96 -20.19 15.91
CA PHE A 87 -22.42 -20.30 15.88
C PHE A 87 -22.89 -21.31 14.82
N GLY A 88 -22.28 -21.30 13.62
CA GLY A 88 -22.54 -22.28 12.58
C GLY A 88 -22.18 -23.71 13.00
N LEU A 89 -21.09 -23.91 13.74
CA LEU A 89 -20.70 -25.23 14.26
C LEU A 89 -21.67 -25.74 15.34
N PHE A 90 -22.16 -24.85 16.21
CA PHE A 90 -23.13 -25.19 17.26
C PHE A 90 -24.50 -25.53 16.68
N LEU A 91 -24.90 -24.88 15.58
CA LEU A 91 -26.12 -25.23 14.85
C LEU A 91 -25.98 -26.49 13.99
N ASN A 92 -24.75 -26.83 13.59
CA ASN A 92 -24.42 -28.01 12.78
C ASN A 92 -24.18 -29.27 13.62
N THR A 93 -24.36 -29.19 14.94
CA THR A 93 -24.41 -30.34 15.87
C THR A 93 -25.83 -30.48 16.38
#